data_AF-A0A7S0N2E4-F1
#
_entry.id   AF-A0A7S0N2E4-F1
#
_cell.length_a   1.000
_cell.length_b   1.000
_cell.length_c   1.000
_cell.angle_alpha   90.00
_cell.angle_beta   90.00
_cell.angle_gamma   90.00
#
_symmetry.space_group_name_H-M   'P 1'
#
loop_
_entity.id
_entity.type
_entity.pdbx_description
1 polymer ?
#
loop_
_entity_poly.entity_id
_entity_poly.type
_entity_poly.pdbx_seq_one_letter_code
_entity_poly.pdbx_strand_id
1 'polypeptide(L)'
;PKALGVLADHTHNDDVSKPVDFQSFVRDFEMVKQELQGAKQEIAALKIQEQEAAKLHYVYRPERIILLRHGESEANVDPAKYGPSTSPDADKSCYGDPNVRLTELGIQQAMEAGDRLAAQIGDRPVLCFVSPYRRTRQTADAVL
;
A
#
# COMPACT_ATOMS: atom_id res chain seq x y z
N PRO A 1 19.83 22.34 6.65
CA PRO A 1 20.87 23.39 6.71
C PRO A 1 22.09 22.91 7.53
N LYS A 2 23.01 22.22 6.87
CA LYS A 2 24.39 22.03 7.33
C LYS A 2 25.27 22.55 6.19
N ALA A 3 26.16 23.46 6.54
CA ALA A 3 26.93 24.26 5.60
C ALA A 3 27.75 23.37 4.66
N LEU A 4 27.45 23.45 3.37
CA LEU A 4 28.40 23.09 2.33
C LEU A 4 29.60 24.02 2.53
N GLY A 5 30.75 23.46 2.91
CA GLY A 5 32.00 24.20 2.99
C GLY A 5 32.26 24.84 1.63
N VAL A 6 32.15 26.16 1.60
CA VAL A 6 32.50 27.00 0.46
C VAL A 6 33.97 26.71 0.15
N LEU A 7 34.23 26.10 -1.01
CA LEU A 7 35.55 26.16 -1.64
C LEU A 7 35.83 27.64 -1.85
N ALA A 8 36.73 28.19 -1.03
CA ALA A 8 37.13 29.57 -1.12
C ALA A 8 37.68 29.83 -2.53
N ASP A 9 37.05 30.80 -3.20
CA ASP A 9 37.52 31.36 -4.45
C ASP A 9 38.84 32.09 -4.17
N HIS A 10 39.96 31.46 -4.52
CA HIS A 10 41.29 32.04 -4.40
C HIS A 10 41.56 32.95 -5.61
N THR A 11 40.85 34.07 -5.68
CA THR A 11 41.23 35.20 -6.53
C THR A 11 41.92 36.26 -5.70
N HIS A 12 43.23 36.13 -5.45
CA HIS A 12 44.23 37.23 -5.43
C HIS A 12 45.59 36.79 -4.86
N ASN A 13 46.63 37.01 -5.66
CA ASN A 13 48.06 37.13 -5.36
C ASN A 13 48.75 35.96 -4.62
N ASP A 14 49.38 35.11 -5.42
CA ASP A 14 50.34 34.09 -4.98
C ASP A 14 51.60 34.74 -4.38
N ASP A 15 51.63 34.83 -3.04
CA ASP A 15 52.88 34.90 -2.29
C ASP A 15 53.46 33.48 -2.18
N VAL A 16 54.27 33.10 -3.17
CA VAL A 16 54.90 31.77 -3.33
C VAL A 16 55.97 31.47 -2.24
N SER A 17 56.09 32.31 -1.20
CA SER A 17 57.14 32.20 -0.18
C SER A 17 56.73 31.51 1.13
N LYS A 18 55.43 31.18 1.31
CA LYS A 18 55.00 30.46 2.52
C LYS A 18 55.19 28.95 2.35
N PRO A 19 55.97 28.28 3.23
CA PRO A 19 56.15 26.84 3.15
C PRO A 19 54.79 26.17 3.33
N VAL A 20 54.44 25.27 2.40
CA VAL A 20 53.24 24.43 2.51
C VAL A 20 53.35 23.63 3.79
N ASP A 21 52.39 23.81 4.70
CA ASP A 21 52.31 22.99 5.92
C ASP A 21 51.83 21.59 5.56
N PHE A 22 52.79 20.75 5.19
CA PHE A 22 52.57 19.37 4.83
C PHE A 22 51.94 18.57 5.97
N GLN A 23 52.20 18.95 7.23
CA GLN A 23 51.63 18.28 8.40
C GLN A 23 50.13 18.60 8.54
N SER A 24 49.73 19.86 8.32
CA SER A 24 48.31 20.22 8.25
C SER A 24 47.60 19.53 7.09
N PHE A 25 48.21 19.49 5.90
CA PHE A 25 47.63 18.82 4.74
C PHE A 25 47.39 17.33 4.99
N VAL A 26 48.35 16.63 5.59
CA VAL A 26 48.21 15.21 5.94
C VAL A 26 47.10 15.01 6.97
N ARG A 27 47.01 15.86 7.99
CA ARG A 27 45.95 15.81 9.01
C ARG A 27 44.56 16.04 8.40
N ASP A 28 44.43 17.02 7.52
CA ASP A 28 43.17 17.34 6.84
C ASP A 28 42.75 16.19 5.92
N PHE A 29 43.69 15.56 5.22
CA PHE A 29 43.44 14.39 4.40
C PHE A 29 43.01 13.15 5.21
N GLU A 30 43.62 12.93 6.38
CA GLU A 30 43.21 11.87 7.30
C GLU A 30 41.82 12.10 7.88
N MET A 31 41.49 13.35 8.20
CA MET A 31 40.17 13.74 8.68
C MET A 31 39.10 13.47 7.62
N VAL A 32 39.34 13.87 6.37
CA VAL A 32 38.43 13.58 5.25
C VAL A 32 38.28 12.07 5.01
N LYS A 33 39.35 11.29 5.16
CA LYS A 33 39.27 9.81 5.08
C LYS A 33 38.39 9.21 6.17
N GLN A 34 38.51 9.70 7.41
CA GLN A 34 37.68 9.24 8.52
C GLN A 34 36.21 9.57 8.29
N GLU A 35 35.89 10.77 7.80
CA GLU A 35 34.53 11.15 7.43
C GLU A 35 33.96 10.26 6.32
N LEU A 36 34.73 10.00 5.26
CA LEU A 36 34.35 9.09 4.18
C LEU A 36 34.10 7.66 4.69
N GLN A 37 34.88 7.21 5.68
CA GLN A 37 34.73 5.89 6.26
C GLN A 37 33.48 5.80 7.15
N GLY A 38 33.19 6.85 7.92
CA GLY A 38 31.93 6.99 8.67
C GLY A 38 30.72 7.00 7.74
N ALA A 39 30.74 7.81 6.68
CA ALA A 39 29.66 7.87 5.69
C ALA A 39 29.42 6.52 4.99
N LYS A 40 30.49 5.77 4.69
CA LYS A 40 30.37 4.41 4.12
C LYS A 40 29.69 3.44 5.09
N GLN A 41 30.00 3.53 6.39
CA GLN A 41 29.37 2.69 7.41
C GLN A 41 27.88 3.06 7.60
N GLU A 42 27.55 4.35 7.60
CA GLU A 42 26.16 4.82 7.66
C GLU A 42 25.34 4.34 6.46
N ILE A 43 25.86 4.46 5.24
CA ILE A 43 25.20 3.95 4.03
C ILE A 43 25.00 2.43 4.11
N ALA A 44 25.99 1.69 4.62
CA ALA A 44 25.86 0.25 4.80
C ALA A 44 24.76 -0.12 5.81
N ALA A 45 24.67 0.60 6.93
CA ALA A 45 23.62 0.41 7.93
C ALA A 45 22.23 0.71 7.36
N LEU A 46 22.09 1.80 6.59
CA LEU A 46 20.83 2.16 5.93
C LEU A 46 20.38 1.10 4.93
N LYS A 47 21.31 0.52 4.16
CA LYS A 47 21.00 -0.59 3.24
C LYS A 47 20.51 -1.85 3.97
N ILE A 48 21.06 -2.15 5.15
CA ILE A 48 20.59 -3.27 5.98
C ILE A 48 19.16 -3.00 6.45
N GLN A 49 18.88 -1.79 6.95
CA GLN A 49 17.52 -1.40 7.37
C GLN A 49 16.51 -1.46 6.21
N GLU A 50 16.90 -1.00 5.02
CA GLU A 50 16.06 -1.10 3.82
C GLU A 50 15.77 -2.55 3.46
N GLN A 51 16.77 -3.44 3.52
CA GLN A 51 16.59 -4.87 3.28
C GLN A 51 15.69 -5.56 4.32
N GLU A 52 15.80 -5.17 5.59
CA GLU A 52 14.92 -5.68 6.66
C GLU A 52 13.48 -5.19 6.50
N ALA A 53 13.29 -3.91 6.15
CA ALA A 53 11.98 -3.36 5.83
C ALA A 53 11.35 -4.01 4.58
N ALA A 54 12.16 -4.27 3.55
CA ALA A 54 11.71 -4.97 2.34
C ALA A 54 11.31 -6.42 2.63
N LYS A 55 12.00 -7.12 3.54
CA LYS A 55 11.61 -8.45 4.02
C LYS A 55 10.26 -8.42 4.75
N LEU A 56 10.03 -7.45 5.62
CA LEU A 56 8.74 -7.27 6.29
C LEU A 56 7.62 -7.02 5.28
N HIS A 57 7.82 -6.14 4.30
CA HIS A 57 6.85 -5.87 3.24
C HIS A 57 6.57 -7.12 2.36
N TYR A 58 7.57 -7.99 2.20
CA TYR A 58 7.43 -9.23 1.43
C TYR A 58 6.59 -10.29 2.15
N VAL A 59 6.74 -10.42 3.48
CA VAL A 59 6.00 -11.43 4.28
C VAL A 59 4.49 -11.16 4.30
N TYR A 60 4.06 -9.90 4.21
CA TYR A 60 2.64 -9.53 4.23
C TYR A 60 2.04 -9.25 2.85
N ARG A 61 2.77 -9.51 1.76
CA ARG A 61 2.24 -9.31 0.42
C ARG A 61 1.32 -10.47 0.05
N PRO A 62 0.03 -10.24 -0.28
CA PRO A 62 -0.83 -11.30 -0.74
C PRO A 62 -0.31 -11.89 -2.05
N GLU A 63 -0.25 -13.22 -2.14
CA GLU A 63 0.17 -13.93 -3.37
C GLU A 63 -0.78 -13.65 -4.54
N ARG A 64 -2.07 -13.48 -4.24
CA ARG A 64 -3.12 -13.21 -5.21
C ARG A 64 -4.13 -12.23 -4.64
N ILE A 65 -4.68 -11.38 -5.50
CA ILE A 65 -5.84 -10.56 -5.20
C ILE A 65 -6.98 -11.07 -6.08
N ILE A 66 -8.08 -11.47 -5.45
CA ILE A 66 -9.28 -11.95 -6.14
C ILE A 66 -10.36 -10.89 -5.93
N LEU A 67 -10.93 -10.41 -7.03
CA LEU A 67 -12.03 -9.45 -7.00
C LEU A 67 -13.33 -10.19 -7.32
N LEU A 68 -14.26 -10.21 -6.35
CA LEU A 68 -15.56 -10.83 -6.52
C LEU A 68 -16.64 -9.75 -6.49
N ARG A 69 -17.43 -9.67 -7.56
CA ARG A 69 -18.65 -8.85 -7.60
C ARG A 69 -19.76 -9.57 -6.83
N HIS A 70 -20.64 -8.80 -6.18
CA HIS A 70 -21.84 -9.38 -5.56
C HIS A 70 -22.70 -10.13 -6.59
N GLY A 71 -23.46 -11.13 -6.12
CA GLY A 71 -24.46 -11.83 -6.94
C GLY A 71 -25.59 -10.90 -7.40
N GLU A 72 -26.47 -11.38 -8.25
CA GLU A 72 -27.64 -10.61 -8.69
C GLU A 72 -28.43 -10.03 -7.51
N SER A 73 -28.72 -8.73 -7.59
CA SER A 73 -29.50 -8.02 -6.59
C SER A 73 -30.91 -7.71 -7.06
N GLU A 74 -31.84 -7.48 -6.12
CA GLU A 74 -33.21 -7.06 -6.42
C GLU A 74 -33.22 -5.83 -7.34
N ALA A 75 -32.26 -4.90 -7.15
CA ALA A 75 -32.14 -3.70 -7.96
C ALA A 75 -31.42 -3.88 -9.31
N ASN A 76 -30.79 -5.04 -9.53
CA ASN A 76 -30.34 -5.44 -10.87
C ASN A 76 -31.51 -5.90 -11.73
N VAL A 77 -32.52 -6.53 -11.11
CA VAL A 77 -33.75 -6.97 -11.78
C VAL A 77 -34.73 -5.80 -11.93
N ASP A 78 -34.91 -5.02 -10.86
CA ASP A 78 -35.84 -3.90 -10.82
C ASP A 78 -35.16 -2.63 -10.27
N PRO A 79 -34.73 -1.69 -11.15
CA PRO A 79 -34.08 -0.46 -10.73
C PRO A 79 -34.90 0.40 -9.76
N ALA A 80 -36.23 0.23 -9.68
CA ALA A 80 -37.08 0.96 -8.73
C ALA A 80 -36.69 0.67 -7.26
N LYS A 81 -36.04 -0.46 -7.00
CA LYS A 81 -35.54 -0.85 -5.67
C LYS A 81 -34.44 0.07 -5.12
N TYR A 82 -33.77 0.84 -5.98
CA TYR A 82 -32.88 1.92 -5.54
C TYR A 82 -33.63 3.14 -4.99
N GLY A 83 -34.96 3.19 -5.14
CA GLY A 83 -35.80 4.32 -4.76
C GLY A 83 -35.69 4.68 -3.27
N PRO A 84 -35.91 5.97 -2.94
CA PRO A 84 -35.83 6.46 -1.56
C PRO A 84 -36.91 5.80 -0.70
N SER A 85 -36.50 5.11 0.36
CA SER A 85 -37.41 4.46 1.34
C SER A 85 -38.21 5.45 2.20
N THR A 86 -38.00 6.76 2.04
CA THR A 86 -38.55 7.82 2.88
C THR A 86 -39.76 8.54 2.28
N SER A 87 -40.18 8.22 1.06
CA SER A 87 -41.42 8.79 0.51
C SER A 87 -42.64 8.09 1.13
N PRO A 88 -43.67 8.82 1.60
CA PRO A 88 -44.92 8.22 2.08
C PRO A 88 -45.64 7.40 0.99
N ASP A 89 -45.32 7.66 -0.28
CA ASP A 89 -45.87 6.98 -1.46
C ASP A 89 -44.89 5.95 -2.04
N ALA A 90 -43.69 5.79 -1.45
CA ALA A 90 -42.75 4.77 -1.90
C ALA A 90 -43.40 3.40 -1.71
N ASP A 91 -43.33 2.57 -2.74
CA ASP A 91 -43.62 1.15 -2.59
C ASP A 91 -42.80 0.64 -1.39
N LYS A 92 -43.50 0.06 -0.40
CA LYS A 92 -42.88 -0.50 0.83
C LYS A 92 -41.85 -1.59 0.52
N SER A 93 -41.78 -2.03 -0.73
CA SER A 93 -40.78 -2.93 -1.27
C SER A 93 -39.43 -2.27 -1.62
N CYS A 94 -39.31 -0.94 -1.53
CA CYS A 94 -38.08 -0.17 -1.79
C CYS A 94 -37.31 0.12 -0.48
N TYR A 95 -36.02 -0.24 -0.43
CA TYR A 95 -35.22 -0.18 0.81
C TYR A 95 -34.07 0.85 0.77
N GLY A 96 -33.87 1.54 -0.37
CA GLY A 96 -32.69 2.36 -0.64
C GLY A 96 -31.44 1.54 -0.95
N ASP A 97 -30.49 2.11 -1.70
CA ASP A 97 -29.33 1.39 -2.25
C ASP A 97 -28.53 0.54 -1.21
N PRO A 98 -28.19 1.04 -0.01
CA PRO A 98 -27.43 0.24 0.98
C PRO A 98 -28.12 -1.07 1.39
N ASN A 99 -29.45 -1.11 1.32
CA ASN A 99 -30.27 -2.20 1.84
C ASN A 99 -30.77 -3.17 0.76
N VAL A 100 -30.48 -2.90 -0.52
CA VAL A 100 -30.82 -3.80 -1.64
C VAL A 100 -30.23 -5.18 -1.38
N ARG A 101 -31.08 -6.21 -1.45
CA ARG A 101 -30.71 -7.59 -1.17
C ARG A 101 -30.29 -8.33 -2.44
N LEU A 102 -29.67 -9.49 -2.26
CA LEU A 102 -29.55 -10.48 -3.32
C LEU A 102 -30.93 -11.08 -3.65
N THR A 103 -31.11 -11.45 -4.91
CA THR A 103 -32.18 -12.37 -5.33
C THR A 103 -31.79 -13.80 -4.94
N GLU A 104 -32.75 -14.73 -5.02
CA GLU A 104 -32.46 -16.16 -4.84
C GLU A 104 -31.40 -16.64 -5.83
N LEU A 105 -31.49 -16.19 -7.09
CA LEU A 105 -30.47 -16.45 -8.11
C LEU A 105 -29.12 -15.87 -7.71
N GLY A 106 -29.08 -14.65 -7.16
CA GLY A 106 -27.86 -14.03 -6.66
C GLY A 106 -27.18 -14.81 -5.53
N ILE A 107 -27.96 -15.47 -4.66
CA ILE A 107 -27.44 -16.35 -3.62
C ILE A 107 -26.83 -17.61 -4.25
N GLN A 108 -27.52 -18.25 -5.20
CA GLN A 108 -26.99 -19.42 -5.91
C GLN A 108 -25.70 -19.12 -6.66
N GLN A 109 -25.62 -17.96 -7.32
CA GLN A 109 -24.40 -17.48 -7.96
C GLN A 109 -23.24 -17.31 -6.97
N ALA A 110 -23.52 -16.79 -5.77
CA ALA A 110 -22.54 -16.61 -4.73
C ALA A 110 -22.02 -17.96 -4.20
N MET A 111 -22.91 -18.93 -3.96
CA MET A 111 -22.53 -20.28 -3.56
C MET A 111 -21.64 -20.96 -4.60
N GLU A 112 -22.02 -20.92 -5.88
CA GLU A 112 -21.22 -21.50 -6.96
C GLU A 112 -19.84 -20.81 -7.10
N ALA A 113 -19.79 -19.48 -6.90
CA ALA A 113 -18.53 -18.77 -6.85
C ALA A 113 -17.66 -19.23 -5.67
N GLY A 114 -18.26 -19.46 -4.49
CA GLY A 114 -17.60 -20.03 -3.31
C GLY A 114 -16.94 -21.36 -3.60
N ASP A 115 -17.69 -22.30 -4.20
CA ASP A 115 -17.16 -23.63 -4.56
C ASP A 115 -15.96 -23.54 -5.51
N ARG A 116 -16.05 -22.66 -6.53
CA ARG A 116 -14.96 -22.44 -7.49
C ARG A 116 -13.74 -21.80 -6.82
N LEU A 117 -13.96 -20.86 -5.90
CA LEU A 117 -12.88 -20.22 -5.15
C LEU A 117 -12.21 -21.21 -4.21
N ALA A 118 -12.97 -22.03 -3.48
CA ALA A 118 -12.42 -23.08 -2.63
C ALA A 118 -11.53 -24.04 -3.43
N ALA A 119 -11.97 -24.47 -4.62
CA ALA A 119 -11.17 -25.33 -5.50
C ALA A 119 -9.88 -24.65 -6.00
N GLN A 120 -9.88 -23.33 -6.21
CA GLN A 120 -8.71 -22.59 -6.70
C GLN A 120 -7.76 -22.12 -5.60
N ILE A 121 -8.28 -21.89 -4.39
CA ILE A 121 -7.54 -21.41 -3.22
C ILE A 121 -6.96 -22.59 -2.45
N GLY A 122 -7.73 -23.67 -2.26
CA GLY A 122 -7.36 -24.76 -1.35
C GLY A 122 -7.26 -24.27 0.10
N ASP A 123 -6.35 -24.85 0.88
CA ASP A 123 -6.22 -24.59 2.32
C ASP A 123 -5.40 -23.33 2.68
N ARG A 124 -5.18 -22.43 1.73
CA ARG A 124 -4.37 -21.23 1.97
C ARG A 124 -5.13 -20.20 2.81
N PRO A 125 -4.44 -19.44 3.68
CA PRO A 125 -5.07 -18.39 4.45
C PRO A 125 -5.64 -17.31 3.53
N VAL A 126 -6.88 -16.89 3.81
CA VAL A 126 -7.58 -15.87 3.04
C VAL A 126 -7.88 -14.68 3.95
N LEU A 127 -7.60 -13.48 3.44
CA LEU A 127 -8.07 -12.24 4.02
C LEU A 127 -9.20 -11.69 3.13
N CYS A 128 -10.40 -11.52 3.70
CA CYS A 128 -11.58 -11.09 2.96
C CYS A 128 -11.97 -9.66 3.36
N PHE A 129 -12.16 -8.79 2.36
CA PHE A 129 -12.66 -7.43 2.54
C PHE A 129 -14.03 -7.31 1.87
N VAL A 130 -15.03 -6.94 2.66
CA VAL A 130 -16.42 -6.89 2.19
C VAL A 130 -16.96 -5.48 2.35
N SER A 131 -17.49 -4.94 1.26
CA SER A 131 -18.18 -3.64 1.25
C SER A 131 -19.40 -3.66 2.18
N PRO A 132 -19.80 -2.53 2.80
CA PRO A 132 -20.87 -2.54 3.81
C PRO A 132 -22.29 -2.75 3.26
N TYR A 133 -22.48 -2.79 1.94
CA TYR A 133 -23.79 -2.98 1.32
C TYR A 133 -24.37 -4.35 1.64
N ARG A 134 -25.70 -4.42 1.78
CA ARG A 134 -26.37 -5.67 2.15
C ARG A 134 -26.11 -6.80 1.14
N ARG A 135 -26.24 -6.52 -0.15
CA ARG A 135 -25.93 -7.47 -1.24
C ARG A 135 -24.50 -8.01 -1.21
N THR A 136 -23.51 -7.20 -0.83
CA THR A 136 -22.10 -7.66 -0.75
C THR A 136 -21.87 -8.52 0.48
N ARG A 137 -22.50 -8.18 1.62
CA ARG A 137 -22.45 -9.02 2.83
C ARG A 137 -23.13 -10.37 2.60
N GLN A 138 -24.32 -10.39 2.01
CA GLN A 138 -25.01 -11.64 1.65
C GLN A 138 -24.23 -12.50 0.66
N THR A 139 -23.51 -11.87 -0.29
CA THR A 139 -22.62 -12.61 -1.19
C THR A 139 -21.48 -13.25 -0.38
N ALA A 140 -20.84 -12.48 0.51
CA ALA A 140 -19.76 -12.99 1.34
C ALA A 140 -20.23 -14.12 2.27
N ASP A 141 -21.40 -13.97 2.90
CA ASP A 141 -21.98 -15.00 3.77
C ASP A 141 -22.31 -16.31 3.02
N ALA A 142 -22.57 -16.24 1.71
CA ALA A 142 -22.83 -17.42 0.88
C ALA A 142 -21.56 -18.03 0.26
N VAL A 143 -20.46 -17.26 0.22
CA VAL A 143 -19.17 -17.67 -0.36
C VAL A 143 -18.24 -18.31 0.69
N LEU A 144 -18.29 -17.81 1.92
CA LEU A 144 -17.40 -18.16 3.04
C LEU A 144 -18.00 -19.25 3.93
#